data_AF-A0A2C4MLU0-F1
#
_entry.id   AF-A0A2C4MLU0-F1
#
_cell.length_a   1.000
_cell.length_b   1.000
_cell.length_c   1.000
_cell.angle_alpha   90.00
_cell.angle_beta   90.00
_cell.angle_gamma   90.00
#
_symmetry.space_group_name_H-M   'P 1'
#
loop_
_entity.id
_entity.type
_entity.pdbx_description
1 polymer ?
#
loop_
_entity_poly.entity_id
_entity_poly.type
_entity_poly.pdbx_seq_one_letter_code
_entity_poly.pdbx_strand_id
1 'polypeptide(L)' 'MYRVNYNKPSWKDGDVAGTVNAGEGFTIDAKIMLNGAPQYRVHNSKGKTFYVTASQEFVYIQ' A
#
# COMPACT_ATOMS: atom_id res chain seq x y z
N MET A 1 7.81 -7.92 -9.04
CA MET A 1 6.38 -8.02 -8.69
C MET A 1 6.29 -8.03 -7.17
N TYR A 2 5.88 -6.93 -6.54
CA TYR A 2 5.90 -6.84 -5.07
C TYR A 2 4.49 -7.01 -4.50
N ARG A 3 4.36 -7.93 -3.51
CA ARG A 3 3.14 -8.28 -2.77
C ARG A 3 2.82 -7.24 -1.69
N VAL A 4 2.76 -5.96 -2.06
CA VAL A 4 2.72 -4.86 -1.07
C VAL A 4 1.37 -4.21 -0.89
N ASN A 5 0.34 -4.63 -1.64
CA ASN A 5 -1.00 -4.06 -1.50
C ASN A 5 -1.88 -4.96 -0.65
N TYR A 6 -2.48 -4.40 0.40
CA TYR A 6 -3.53 -5.05 1.19
C TYR A 6 -4.90 -4.40 0.93
N ASN A 7 -5.98 -5.20 1.00
CA ASN A 7 -7.36 -4.72 0.79
C ASN A 7 -7.95 -4.00 2.02
N LYS A 8 -7.30 -4.15 3.18
CA LYS A 8 -7.60 -3.49 4.45
C LYS A 8 -6.30 -3.32 5.23
N PRO A 9 -6.27 -2.50 6.30
CA PRO A 9 -5.09 -2.41 7.18
C PRO A 9 -4.79 -3.80 7.77
N SER A 10 -3.74 -4.45 7.30
CA SER A 10 -3.36 -5.79 7.72
C SER A 10 -1.91 -6.11 7.37
N TRP A 11 -1.39 -7.15 8.04
CA TRP A 11 -0.12 -7.80 7.74
C TRP A 11 -0.31 -9.30 7.42
N LYS A 12 -1.56 -9.75 7.28
CA LYS A 12 -1.88 -11.16 7.00
C LYS A 12 -1.80 -11.45 5.51
N ASP A 13 -1.23 -12.60 5.14
CA ASP A 13 -1.10 -13.04 3.75
C ASP A 13 -2.44 -13.12 3.01
N GLY A 14 -3.52 -13.51 3.71
CA GLY A 14 -4.86 -13.60 3.13
C GLY A 14 -5.50 -12.25 2.77
N ASP A 15 -4.92 -11.13 3.23
CA ASP A 15 -5.42 -9.78 2.96
C ASP A 15 -4.65 -9.10 1.82
N VAL A 16 -3.68 -9.80 1.21
CA VAL A 16 -2.93 -9.31 0.04
C VAL A 16 -3.89 -9.12 -1.13
N ALA A 17 -4.02 -7.88 -1.60
CA ALA A 17 -4.89 -7.47 -2.69
C ALA A 17 -4.35 -7.84 -4.09
N GLY A 18 -3.13 -8.38 -4.18
CA GLY A 18 -2.52 -8.89 -5.40
C GLY A 18 -1.23 -8.14 -5.80
N THR A 19 -0.86 -8.27 -7.07
CA THR A 19 0.31 -7.62 -7.68
C THR A 19 -0.08 -6.32 -8.38
N VAL A 20 0.76 -5.29 -8.24
CA VAL A 20 0.63 -4.02 -8.94
C VAL A 20 1.38 -4.09 -10.28
N ASN A 21 0.80 -3.49 -11.33
CA ASN A 21 1.49 -3.36 -12.61
C ASN A 21 2.50 -2.21 -12.56
N ALA A 22 3.64 -2.38 -13.25
CA ALA A 22 4.61 -1.30 -13.38
C ALA A 22 3.96 -0.09 -14.10
N GLY A 23 4.13 1.11 -13.55
CA GLY A 23 3.56 2.36 -14.10
C GLY A 23 2.17 2.73 -13.57
N GLU A 24 1.55 1.91 -12.70
CA GLU A 24 0.32 2.31 -12.02
C GLU A 24 0.66 3.32 -10.90
N GLY A 25 0.22 4.57 -11.06
CA GLY A 25 0.44 5.64 -10.09
C GLY A 25 -0.55 5.56 -8.92
N PHE A 26 -0.06 5.89 -7.73
CA PHE A 26 -0.84 5.93 -6.49
C PHE A 26 -0.67 7.29 -5.81
N THR A 27 -1.75 7.79 -5.23
CA THR A 27 -1.73 8.98 -4.38
C THR A 27 -1.79 8.53 -2.92
N ILE A 28 -0.91 9.09 -2.09
CA ILE A 28 -0.95 8.84 -0.64
C ILE A 28 -2.06 9.69 -0.02
N ASP A 29 -3.04 9.03 0.59
CA ASP A 29 -4.12 9.69 1.33
C ASP A 29 -3.72 9.97 2.78
N ALA A 30 -3.05 9.01 3.42
CA ALA A 30 -2.70 9.07 4.82
C ALA A 30 -1.58 8.09 5.16
N LYS A 31 -0.85 8.40 6.24
CA LYS A 31 0.01 7.44 6.93
C LYS A 31 -0.71 6.96 8.19
N ILE A 32 -0.80 5.65 8.37
CA ILE A 32 -1.45 5.02 9.52
C ILE A 32 -0.45 4.12 10.26
N MET A 33 -0.68 3.93 11.56
CA MET A 33 0.08 2.97 12.38
C MET A 33 -0.76 1.72 12.61
N LEU A 34 -0.22 0.56 12.24
CA LEU A 34 -0.87 -0.72 12.45
C LEU A 34 0.07 -1.65 13.22
N ASN A 35 -0.30 -2.00 14.45
CA ASN A 35 0.48 -2.87 15.33
C ASN A 35 1.96 -2.45 15.48
N GLY A 36 2.22 -1.14 15.56
CA GLY A 36 3.57 -0.60 15.72
C GLY A 36 4.36 -0.42 14.41
N ALA A 37 3.81 -0.81 13.26
CA ALA A 37 4.44 -0.61 11.96
C ALA A 37 3.63 0.37 11.07
N PRO A 38 4.29 1.32 10.36
CA PRO A 38 3.58 2.29 9.54
C PRO A 38 3.15 1.72 8.18
N GLN A 39 1.97 2.13 7.73
CA GLN A 39 1.44 1.89 6.38
C GLN A 39 0.97 3.19 5.74
N TYR A 40 1.02 3.28 4.42
CA TYR A 40 0.31 4.30 3.66
C TYR A 40 -1.04 3.77 3.20
N ARG A 41 -2.10 4.53 3.47
CA ARG A 41 -3.36 4.41 2.73
C ARG A 41 -3.18 5.15 1.41
N VAL A 42 -3.39 4.45 0.31
CA VAL A 42 -3.24 5.00 -1.04
C VAL A 42 -4.49 4.72 -1.86
N HIS A 43 -4.75 5.54 -2.87
CA HIS A 43 -5.72 5.22 -3.92
C HIS A 43 -5.09 5.31 -5.30
N ASN A 44 -5.59 4.49 -6.23
CA ASN A 44 -5.24 4.58 -7.65
C ASN A 44 -6.22 5.48 -8.42
N SER A 45 -5.95 5.71 -9.71
CA SER A 45 -6.80 6.51 -10.60
C SER A 45 -8.23 6.01 -10.77
N LYS A 46 -8.52 4.76 -10.36
CA LYS A 46 -9.86 4.16 -10.37
C LYS A 46 -10.61 4.34 -9.05
N GLY A 47 -10.03 5.08 -8.10
CA GLY A 47 -10.61 5.32 -6.77
C GLY A 47 -10.55 4.12 -5.83
N LYS A 48 -9.78 3.07 -6.14
CA LYS A 48 -9.64 1.91 -5.28
C LYS A 48 -8.58 2.17 -4.22
N THR A 49 -8.94 1.97 -2.95
CA THR A 49 -8.04 2.12 -1.82
C THR A 49 -7.23 0.85 -1.55
N PHE A 50 -5.96 1.05 -1.22
CA PHE A 50 -5.03 0.01 -0.80
C PHE A 50 -4.21 0.48 0.39
N TYR A 51 -3.59 -0.47 1.06
CA TYR A 51 -2.64 -0.22 2.13
C TYR A 51 -1.28 -0.80 1.75
N VAL A 52 -0.24 0.01 1.86
CA VAL A 52 1.13 -0.36 1.49
C VAL A 52 2.10 -0.10 2.63
N THR A 53 3.15 -0.89 2.74
CA THR A 53 4.22 -0.68 3.71
C THR A 53 4.82 0.73 3.56
N ALA A 54 4.93 1.48 4.66
CA ALA A 54 5.58 2.78 4.67
C ALA A 54 7.09 2.68 4.96
N SER A 55 7.78 1.76 4.28
CA SER A 55 9.24 1.61 4.34
C SER A 55 9.88 2.44 3.24
N GLN A 56 10.84 3.29 3.61
CA GLN A 56 11.59 4.11 2.66
C GLN A 56 12.50 3.28 1.73
N GLU A 57 12.76 2.01 2.07
CA GLU A 57 13.53 1.10 1.20
C GLU A 57 12.71 0.62 -0.01
N PHE A 58 11.39 0.58 0.13
CA PHE A 58 10.48 0.03 -0.88
C PHE A 58 9.56 1.08 -1.52
N VAL A 59 9.39 2.23 -0.86
CA VAL A 59 8.54 3.33 -1.31
C VAL A 59 9.40 4.57 -1.54
N TYR A 60 9.46 4.99 -2.80
CA TYR A 60 10.04 6.28 -3.18
C TYR A 60 8.91 7.32 -3.31
N ILE A 61 8.97 8.37 -2.50
CA ILE A 61 8.06 9.51 -2.56
C ILE A 61 8.80 10.62 -3.32
N GLN A 62 8.20 11.12 -4.39
CA GLN A 62 8.73 12.23 -5.17
C GLN A 62 7.95 13.51 -4.88
#